data_AF-A0A0K1EJA9-F1
#
_entry.id   AF-A0A0K1EJA9-F1
#
_cell.length_a   1.000
_cell.length_b   1.000
_cell.length_c   1.000
_cell.angle_alpha   90.00
_cell.angle_beta   90.00
_cell.angle_gamma   90.00
#
_symmetry.space_group_name_H-M   'P 1'
#
loop_
_entity.id
_entity.type
_entity.pdbx_description
1 polymer ?
#
loop_
_entity_poly.entity_id
_entity_poly.type
_entity_poly.pdbx_seq_one_letter_code
_entity_poly.pdbx_strand_id
1 'polypeptide(L)'
;MPQKILAGRATDPQLRGDLVQVKVDQVILSRAPTRALSEALAAGMKKSPVEVAVAYDGTCITDATSMADAESGSAQSVSPDFPAYNIPIARPGIGFPAQVHLERFAAPARLALTDDPRLATVGGIGMLSLVVSPSQLGQALATGSAWLRPPRSVQVHLSGKIRPFVCARDVALELLRRGLDEVVRRIEAEFGAPVVLEFAGPSARLLSVGDRAVLCGLAPQVGAAAALFVSDEKTEVFLRDQRRSKAHRALIPDPGAPCEEVVSLDLAAVDPLLLDEEGVVRPVRDLAGKPVGQVVLGGDSGATLRDMLAAALLLKSKRVPSRLDLLVAPPSRQVLEVLAQSGALVDLVATGARIVEPDHRVVSSEIYPPPKGTLSLRTADPEPRRPGTPSFVVASAETLAYAVATGTVGDPRSFKRPVRVTVPRALPTDDVLILRDKKGSDLASTKKPPAPPPALGWKSAATLDVHEGIPRAAAALSPSVTGPRSAGDTTARPGSDAGVALLLSSLDEIRIAVERVRELGAVRAILSPFVPSTAVSVFASEGIASFRISAEQLETIKAQKSLALPAPAQWGDTVAATLGEQKVELTWLAVGAERAWTHAGTAREPATSAKPAR
;
A
#
# COMPACT_ATOMS: atom_id res chain seq x y z
N MET A 1 8.80 14.24 12.54
CA MET A 1 9.84 13.51 11.75
C MET A 1 9.69 13.58 10.23
N PRO A 2 8.51 13.41 9.61
CA PRO A 2 8.39 13.33 8.15
C PRO A 2 8.78 14.64 7.47
N GLN A 3 8.43 15.78 8.07
CA GLN A 3 8.87 17.11 7.62
C GLN A 3 10.41 17.25 7.65
N LYS A 4 11.09 16.72 8.67
CA LYS A 4 12.57 16.71 8.73
C LYS A 4 13.18 15.90 7.59
N ILE A 5 12.59 14.74 7.26
CA ILE A 5 13.03 13.91 6.13
C ILE A 5 12.86 14.68 4.82
N LEU A 6 11.70 15.31 4.61
CA LEU A 6 11.41 16.08 3.38
C LEU A 6 12.26 17.34 3.28
N ALA A 7 12.38 18.13 4.35
CA ALA A 7 13.18 19.35 4.40
C ALA A 7 14.65 19.11 4.03
N GLY A 8 15.22 17.98 4.45
CA GLY A 8 16.58 17.58 4.06
C GLY A 8 16.76 17.19 2.59
N ARG A 9 15.66 17.12 1.82
CA ARG A 9 15.62 16.75 0.39
C ARG A 9 14.97 17.79 -0.49
N ALA A 10 14.28 18.76 0.10
CA ALA A 10 13.52 19.77 -0.60
C ALA A 10 14.44 20.87 -1.12
N THR A 11 14.06 21.43 -2.28
CA THR A 11 14.66 22.67 -2.78
C THR A 11 14.36 23.86 -1.86
N ASP A 12 13.16 23.86 -1.24
CA ASP A 12 12.78 24.75 -0.14
C ASP A 12 12.67 23.94 1.18
N PRO A 13 13.67 24.02 2.07
CA PRO A 13 13.65 23.32 3.37
C PRO A 13 12.53 23.76 4.31
N GLN A 14 11.89 24.90 4.06
CA GLN A 14 10.77 25.39 4.88
C GLN A 14 9.41 24.81 4.44
N LEU A 15 9.39 24.07 3.32
CA LEU A 15 8.23 23.35 2.81
C LEU A 15 7.00 24.26 2.61
N ARG A 16 7.18 25.50 2.11
CA ARG A 16 6.11 26.51 2.07
C ARG A 16 5.09 26.33 0.94
N GLY A 17 5.40 25.56 -0.09
CA GLY A 17 4.51 25.36 -1.24
C GLY A 17 3.51 24.23 -1.04
N ASP A 18 2.38 24.30 -1.76
CA ASP A 18 1.36 23.24 -1.80
C ASP A 18 1.97 21.90 -2.25
N LEU A 19 2.86 21.96 -3.24
CA LEU A 19 3.78 20.88 -3.57
C LEU A 19 5.22 21.39 -3.51
N VAL A 20 6.09 20.52 -3.04
CA VAL A 20 7.53 20.74 -2.94
C VAL A 20 8.26 19.71 -3.77
N GLN A 21 9.27 20.15 -4.51
CA GLN A 21 10.15 19.24 -5.23
C GLN A 21 11.19 18.70 -4.25
N VAL A 22 11.27 17.39 -4.12
CA VAL A 22 12.19 16.70 -3.22
C VAL A 22 13.03 15.68 -3.95
N LYS A 23 14.29 15.53 -3.55
CA LYS A 23 15.12 14.40 -3.93
C LYS A 23 14.56 13.10 -3.37
N VAL A 24 14.53 12.05 -4.18
CA VAL A 24 14.08 10.71 -3.81
C VAL A 24 15.32 9.84 -3.54
N ASP A 25 15.40 9.19 -2.36
CA ASP A 25 16.51 8.27 -2.08
C ASP A 25 16.24 6.88 -2.65
N GLN A 26 14.99 6.41 -2.53
CA GLN A 26 14.62 5.07 -2.97
C GLN A 26 13.35 5.05 -3.82
N VAL A 27 13.34 4.19 -4.83
CA VAL A 27 12.15 3.87 -5.63
C VAL A 27 11.87 2.37 -5.53
N ILE A 28 10.66 2.03 -5.09
CA ILE A 28 10.24 0.66 -4.81
C ILE A 28 9.12 0.29 -5.77
N LEU A 29 9.43 -0.55 -6.74
CA LEU A 29 8.49 -0.96 -7.79
C LEU A 29 7.89 -2.32 -7.41
N SER A 30 6.61 -2.35 -7.04
CA SER A 30 5.95 -3.56 -6.51
C SER A 30 4.73 -3.98 -7.32
N ARG A 31 3.92 -3.03 -7.82
CA ARG A 31 2.68 -3.35 -8.55
C ARG A 31 2.75 -3.11 -10.07
N ALA A 32 3.56 -2.16 -10.52
CA ALA A 32 3.62 -1.65 -11.90
C ALA A 32 5.04 -1.52 -12.47
N PRO A 33 5.99 -2.41 -12.13
CA PRO A 33 7.41 -2.17 -12.43
C PRO A 33 7.65 -1.83 -13.89
N THR A 34 7.11 -2.63 -14.83
CA THR A 34 7.30 -2.38 -16.27
C THR A 34 6.72 -1.05 -16.72
N ARG A 35 5.55 -0.64 -16.20
CA ARG A 35 4.96 0.67 -16.52
C ARG A 35 5.84 1.82 -16.04
N ALA A 36 6.32 1.78 -14.80
CA ALA A 36 7.20 2.83 -14.26
C ALA A 36 8.50 2.93 -15.06
N LEU A 37 9.08 1.79 -15.48
CA LEU A 37 10.25 1.78 -16.35
C LEU A 37 9.94 2.41 -17.72
N SER A 38 8.82 2.07 -18.35
CA SER A 38 8.39 2.67 -19.61
C SER A 38 8.24 4.19 -19.53
N GLU A 39 7.64 4.70 -18.45
CA GLU A 39 7.53 6.14 -18.20
C GLU A 39 8.91 6.80 -18.03
N ALA A 40 9.82 6.15 -17.31
CA ALA A 40 11.18 6.65 -17.12
C ALA A 40 11.96 6.71 -18.44
N LEU A 41 11.87 5.68 -19.28
CA LEU A 41 12.52 5.64 -20.60
C LEU A 41 11.90 6.67 -21.55
N ALA A 42 10.59 6.86 -21.51
CA ALA A 42 9.91 7.92 -22.26
C ALA A 42 10.34 9.32 -21.81
N ALA A 43 10.70 9.49 -20.53
CA ALA A 43 11.32 10.70 -19.99
C ALA A 43 12.83 10.81 -20.30
N GLY A 44 13.40 9.89 -21.09
CA GLY A 44 14.80 9.94 -21.54
C GLY A 44 15.81 9.33 -20.57
N MET A 45 15.36 8.54 -19.58
CA MET A 45 16.26 7.85 -18.65
C MET A 45 17.21 6.90 -19.39
N LYS A 46 18.50 6.98 -19.10
CA LYS A 46 19.51 5.98 -19.50
C LYS A 46 19.83 5.00 -18.38
N LYS A 47 20.01 5.52 -17.16
CA LYS A 47 20.18 4.77 -15.91
C LYS A 47 19.53 5.60 -14.80
N SER A 48 18.98 4.94 -13.79
CA SER A 48 18.36 5.68 -12.69
C SER A 48 19.43 6.38 -11.82
N PRO A 49 19.25 7.66 -11.45
CA PRO A 49 20.16 8.39 -10.57
C PRO A 49 19.79 8.22 -9.08
N VAL A 50 18.70 7.50 -8.77
CA VAL A 50 18.22 7.22 -7.40
C VAL A 50 19.24 6.32 -6.68
N GLU A 51 19.43 6.52 -5.37
CA GLU A 51 20.42 5.78 -4.58
C GLU A 51 20.10 4.27 -4.56
N VAL A 52 18.83 3.91 -4.36
CA VAL A 52 18.36 2.52 -4.44
C VAL A 52 17.06 2.47 -5.25
N ALA A 53 17.05 1.76 -6.36
CA ALA A 53 15.82 1.35 -7.03
C ALA A 53 15.72 -0.18 -6.96
N VAL A 54 14.53 -0.74 -6.76
CA VAL A 54 14.33 -2.20 -6.78
C VAL A 54 12.98 -2.54 -7.38
N ALA A 55 12.96 -3.56 -8.23
CA ALA A 55 11.74 -4.16 -8.76
C ALA A 55 11.46 -5.49 -8.08
N TYR A 56 10.27 -5.64 -7.52
CA TYR A 56 9.79 -6.89 -6.93
C TYR A 56 8.98 -7.66 -7.97
N ASP A 57 9.44 -8.86 -8.27
CA ASP A 57 8.71 -9.82 -9.08
C ASP A 57 7.94 -10.74 -8.12
N GLY A 58 6.71 -10.35 -7.83
CA GLY A 58 5.90 -10.89 -6.74
C GLY A 58 4.90 -11.98 -7.11
N THR A 59 4.82 -12.37 -8.39
CA THR A 59 3.82 -13.33 -8.88
C THR A 59 4.48 -14.68 -9.16
N CYS A 60 4.04 -15.73 -8.45
CA CYS A 60 4.48 -17.08 -8.74
C CYS A 60 3.67 -17.67 -9.90
N ILE A 61 4.28 -18.52 -10.72
CA ILE A 61 3.55 -19.27 -11.75
C ILE A 61 2.89 -20.46 -11.07
N THR A 62 1.58 -20.39 -10.87
CA THR A 62 0.79 -21.44 -10.19
C THR A 62 -0.31 -22.05 -11.06
N ASP A 63 -0.63 -21.40 -12.17
CA ASP A 63 -1.74 -21.73 -13.06
C ASP A 63 -1.49 -21.19 -14.48
N ALA A 64 -2.39 -21.51 -15.41
CA ALA A 64 -2.26 -21.08 -16.80
C ALA A 64 -2.38 -19.55 -16.99
N THR A 65 -3.09 -18.85 -16.12
CA THR A 65 -3.26 -17.39 -16.19
C THR A 65 -1.97 -16.67 -15.82
N SER A 66 -1.40 -17.01 -14.66
CA SER A 66 -0.10 -16.48 -14.21
C SER A 66 1.03 -16.82 -15.19
N MET A 67 0.96 -17.98 -15.85
CA MET A 67 1.88 -18.33 -16.94
C MET A 67 1.73 -17.39 -18.15
N ALA A 68 0.50 -17.14 -18.61
CA ALA A 68 0.24 -16.23 -19.74
C ALA A 68 0.62 -14.77 -19.42
N ASP A 69 0.38 -14.31 -18.20
CA ASP A 69 0.78 -12.98 -17.74
C ASP A 69 2.31 -12.82 -17.75
N ALA A 70 3.04 -13.86 -17.33
CA ALA A 70 4.50 -13.89 -17.38
C ALA A 70 5.04 -13.88 -18.83
N GLU A 71 4.41 -14.64 -19.74
CA GLU A 71 4.81 -14.71 -21.16
C GLU A 71 4.50 -13.42 -21.93
N SER A 72 3.39 -12.75 -21.61
CA SER A 72 2.93 -11.55 -22.32
C SER A 72 3.65 -10.26 -21.94
N GLY A 73 4.39 -10.24 -20.82
CA GLY A 73 5.10 -9.05 -20.34
C GLY A 73 4.14 -7.96 -19.86
N SER A 74 3.13 -8.34 -19.06
CA SER A 74 2.12 -7.43 -18.51
C SER A 74 2.71 -6.28 -17.68
N ALA A 75 1.91 -5.29 -17.31
CA ALA A 75 2.38 -4.14 -16.51
C ALA A 75 2.92 -4.53 -15.12
N GLN A 76 2.48 -5.67 -14.60
CA GLN A 76 2.90 -6.28 -13.34
C GLN A 76 4.22 -7.05 -13.48
N SER A 77 4.57 -7.49 -14.70
CA SER A 77 5.79 -8.24 -14.96
C SER A 77 7.05 -7.39 -14.73
N VAL A 78 8.14 -8.04 -14.34
CA VAL A 78 9.46 -7.43 -14.26
C VAL A 78 10.30 -7.93 -15.42
N SER A 79 10.69 -7.04 -16.34
CA SER A 79 11.60 -7.41 -17.44
C SER A 79 12.98 -7.81 -16.91
N PRO A 80 13.66 -8.81 -17.51
CA PRO A 80 15.04 -9.13 -17.21
C PRO A 80 16.03 -7.97 -17.41
N ASP A 81 15.65 -6.91 -18.14
CA ASP A 81 16.52 -5.77 -18.46
C ASP A 81 16.65 -4.74 -17.32
N PHE A 82 15.83 -4.81 -16.27
CA PHE A 82 15.86 -3.85 -15.16
C PHE A 82 17.27 -3.59 -14.58
N PRO A 83 18.12 -4.62 -14.38
CA PRO A 83 19.46 -4.41 -13.85
C PRO A 83 20.34 -3.52 -14.73
N ALA A 84 20.17 -3.54 -16.06
CA ALA A 84 20.93 -2.67 -16.98
C ALA A 84 20.67 -1.17 -16.72
N TYR A 85 19.52 -0.83 -16.15
CA TYR A 85 19.13 0.52 -15.75
C TYR A 85 19.51 0.88 -14.30
N ASN A 86 20.34 0.05 -13.64
CA ASN A 86 20.67 0.14 -12.21
C ASN A 86 19.48 -0.15 -11.29
N ILE A 87 18.58 -1.04 -11.71
CA ILE A 87 17.42 -1.46 -10.93
C ILE A 87 17.50 -2.97 -10.68
N PRO A 88 18.02 -3.44 -9.53
CA PRO A 88 17.96 -4.85 -9.18
C PRO A 88 16.54 -5.43 -9.18
N ILE A 89 16.46 -6.73 -9.47
CA ILE A 89 15.21 -7.50 -9.42
C ILE A 89 15.23 -8.41 -8.20
N ALA A 90 14.26 -8.26 -7.31
CA ALA A 90 13.94 -9.22 -6.26
C ALA A 90 13.00 -10.27 -6.85
N ARG A 91 13.51 -11.48 -7.11
CA ARG A 91 12.83 -12.54 -7.84
C ARG A 91 11.72 -13.26 -7.04
N PRO A 92 10.81 -14.00 -7.72
CA PRO A 92 9.81 -14.82 -7.05
C PRO A 92 10.46 -15.80 -6.07
N GLY A 93 9.79 -16.03 -4.93
CA GLY A 93 10.28 -16.85 -3.82
C GLY A 93 11.17 -16.12 -2.81
N ILE A 94 11.54 -14.85 -3.05
CA ILE A 94 12.31 -14.06 -2.08
C ILE A 94 11.50 -13.63 -0.85
N GLY A 95 10.19 -13.46 -1.01
CA GLY A 95 9.31 -12.94 0.04
C GLY A 95 8.42 -11.80 -0.44
N PHE A 96 7.58 -11.33 0.48
CA PHE A 96 6.71 -10.19 0.21
C PHE A 96 7.51 -8.87 0.20
N PRO A 97 7.17 -7.91 -0.69
CA PRO A 97 7.96 -6.70 -0.90
C PRO A 97 8.27 -5.92 0.38
N ALA A 98 7.28 -5.67 1.25
CA ALA A 98 7.46 -4.89 2.47
C ALA A 98 8.49 -5.51 3.43
N GLN A 99 8.37 -6.82 3.69
CA GLN A 99 9.27 -7.55 4.57
C GLN A 99 10.68 -7.61 3.98
N VAL A 100 10.81 -8.00 2.71
CA VAL A 100 12.12 -8.09 2.05
C VAL A 100 12.80 -6.73 1.98
N HIS A 101 12.04 -5.67 1.72
CA HIS A 101 12.57 -4.32 1.69
C HIS A 101 13.08 -3.89 3.06
N LEU A 102 12.32 -4.13 4.13
CA LEU A 102 12.73 -3.88 5.50
C LEU A 102 14.04 -4.61 5.84
N GLU A 103 14.18 -5.88 5.44
CA GLU A 103 15.34 -6.73 5.72
C GLU A 103 16.59 -6.34 4.93
N ARG A 104 16.44 -5.92 3.67
CA ARG A 104 17.55 -5.79 2.71
C ARG A 104 17.92 -4.36 2.30
N PHE A 105 16.95 -3.45 2.19
CA PHE A 105 17.15 -2.16 1.52
C PHE A 105 16.76 -0.95 2.37
N ALA A 106 15.80 -1.10 3.29
CA ALA A 106 15.25 0.02 4.04
C ALA A 106 16.31 0.68 4.93
N ALA A 107 16.32 2.01 4.95
CA ALA A 107 17.25 2.79 5.76
C ALA A 107 16.51 3.95 6.44
N PRO A 108 16.77 4.20 7.74
CA PRO A 108 16.17 5.30 8.48
C PRO A 108 16.50 6.67 7.87
N ALA A 109 15.62 7.65 8.12
CA ALA A 109 15.74 9.02 7.65
C ALA A 109 15.85 9.16 6.12
N ARG A 110 15.35 8.17 5.38
CA ARG A 110 15.24 8.16 3.91
C ARG A 110 13.79 8.33 3.46
N LEU A 111 13.64 8.84 2.24
CA LEU A 111 12.39 8.95 1.49
C LEU A 111 12.37 7.88 0.38
N ALA A 112 11.36 7.02 0.44
CA ALA A 112 10.98 6.12 -0.63
C ALA A 112 9.68 6.54 -1.30
N LEU A 113 9.61 6.34 -2.60
CA LEU A 113 8.37 6.33 -3.36
C LEU A 113 8.05 4.91 -3.84
N THR A 114 6.77 4.55 -3.79
CA THR A 114 6.28 3.23 -4.20
C THR A 114 4.87 3.31 -4.75
N ASP A 115 4.44 2.28 -5.47
CA ASP A 115 3.05 2.10 -5.91
C ASP A 115 2.26 1.13 -5.02
N ASP A 116 2.87 0.65 -3.93
CA ASP A 116 2.28 -0.33 -3.03
C ASP A 116 2.14 0.23 -1.60
N PRO A 117 0.90 0.45 -1.11
CA PRO A 117 0.65 1.00 0.22
C PRO A 117 1.19 0.13 1.36
N ARG A 118 1.38 -1.17 1.15
CA ARG A 118 1.90 -2.09 2.18
C ARG A 118 3.34 -1.78 2.57
N LEU A 119 4.07 -1.04 1.74
CA LEU A 119 5.41 -0.57 2.07
C LEU A 119 5.41 0.48 3.20
N ALA A 120 4.25 0.97 3.66
CA ALA A 120 4.17 1.75 4.90
C ALA A 120 4.85 1.04 6.09
N THR A 121 4.88 -0.30 6.10
CA THR A 121 5.60 -1.14 7.06
C THR A 121 7.08 -0.80 7.23
N VAL A 122 7.77 -0.28 6.19
CA VAL A 122 9.19 0.14 6.34
C VAL A 122 9.36 1.34 7.27
N GLY A 123 8.28 2.06 7.57
CA GLY A 123 8.21 3.09 8.59
C GLY A 123 8.67 2.63 9.98
N GLY A 124 8.59 1.33 10.26
CA GLY A 124 9.04 0.76 11.53
C GLY A 124 10.54 0.93 11.80
N ILE A 125 11.35 1.13 10.76
CA ILE A 125 12.78 1.44 10.87
C ILE A 125 13.06 2.95 10.86
N GLY A 126 12.04 3.79 10.63
CA GLY A 126 12.17 5.24 10.47
C GLY A 126 12.39 5.70 9.02
N MET A 127 11.96 4.92 8.04
CA MET A 127 11.99 5.27 6.61
C MET A 127 10.62 5.75 6.15
N LEU A 128 10.55 6.94 5.55
CA LEU A 128 9.30 7.48 5.03
C LEU A 128 9.03 6.90 3.64
N SER A 129 8.01 6.06 3.52
CA SER A 129 7.53 5.52 2.24
C SER A 129 6.21 6.16 1.87
N LEU A 130 6.10 6.74 0.68
CA LEU A 130 4.89 7.38 0.17
C LEU A 130 4.41 6.72 -1.11
N VAL A 131 3.10 6.51 -1.18
CA VAL A 131 2.44 5.92 -2.35
C VAL A 131 2.22 6.98 -3.42
N VAL A 132 2.69 6.70 -4.63
CA VAL A 132 2.53 7.54 -5.81
C VAL A 132 2.18 6.68 -7.03
N SER A 133 1.78 7.31 -8.13
CA SER A 133 1.41 6.56 -9.34
C SER A 133 2.65 5.99 -10.06
N PRO A 134 2.48 4.98 -10.93
CA PRO A 134 3.56 4.50 -11.80
C PRO A 134 4.17 5.61 -12.68
N SER A 135 3.37 6.59 -13.08
CA SER A 135 3.82 7.77 -13.82
C SER A 135 4.78 8.63 -13.00
N GLN A 136 4.45 8.88 -11.73
CA GLN A 136 5.34 9.59 -10.78
C GLN A 136 6.59 8.76 -10.44
N LEU A 137 6.47 7.43 -10.31
CA LEU A 137 7.64 6.56 -10.13
C LEU A 137 8.59 6.63 -11.33
N GLY A 138 8.06 6.66 -12.55
CA GLY A 138 8.86 6.85 -13.76
C GLY A 138 9.62 8.17 -13.78
N GLN A 139 8.97 9.27 -13.36
CA GLN A 139 9.63 10.57 -13.21
C GLN A 139 10.71 10.55 -12.13
N ALA A 140 10.46 9.89 -10.99
CA ALA A 140 11.45 9.73 -9.93
C ALA A 140 12.65 8.88 -10.40
N LEU A 141 12.41 7.80 -11.14
CA LEU A 141 13.46 6.98 -11.73
C LEU A 141 14.29 7.76 -12.75
N ALA A 142 13.69 8.65 -13.54
CA ALA A 142 14.38 9.42 -14.57
C ALA A 142 15.16 10.61 -14.00
N THR A 143 14.60 11.30 -13.02
CA THR A 143 15.14 12.59 -12.53
C THR A 143 15.79 12.52 -11.14
N GLY A 144 15.49 11.49 -10.35
CA GLY A 144 15.89 11.40 -8.95
C GLY A 144 15.09 12.33 -8.03
N SER A 145 13.98 12.89 -8.49
CA SER A 145 13.15 13.84 -7.75
C SER A 145 11.65 13.61 -7.97
N ALA A 146 10.82 14.13 -7.07
CA ALA A 146 9.37 14.13 -7.21
C ALA A 146 8.75 15.37 -6.56
N TRP A 147 7.57 15.75 -7.04
CA TRP A 147 6.72 16.76 -6.42
C TRP A 147 5.78 16.09 -5.42
N LEU A 148 5.80 16.52 -4.16
CA LEU A 148 5.00 15.96 -3.08
C LEU A 148 4.35 17.07 -2.26
N ARG A 149 3.16 16.81 -1.72
CA ARG A 149 2.55 17.68 -0.71
C ARG A 149 3.25 17.52 0.64
N PRO A 150 3.63 18.60 1.34
CA PRO A 150 4.17 18.51 2.71
C PRO A 150 3.15 17.86 3.67
N PRO A 151 3.53 16.84 4.45
CA PRO A 151 2.60 16.13 5.31
C PRO A 151 2.37 16.83 6.66
N ARG A 152 1.21 16.54 7.25
CA ARG A 152 0.88 16.79 8.65
C ARG A 152 1.18 15.58 9.50
N SER A 153 1.37 15.79 10.81
CA SER A 153 1.76 14.73 11.72
C SER A 153 0.73 14.53 12.82
N VAL A 154 0.31 13.29 13.00
CA VAL A 154 -0.49 12.85 14.16
C VAL A 154 0.39 11.91 14.98
N GLN A 155 0.61 12.26 16.24
CA GLN A 155 1.42 11.44 17.14
C GLN A 155 0.57 10.36 17.79
N VAL A 156 1.04 9.11 17.74
CA VAL A 156 0.49 8.00 18.52
C VAL A 156 1.41 7.76 19.72
N HIS A 157 1.00 8.23 20.90
CA HIS A 157 1.78 8.14 22.13
C HIS A 157 1.51 6.81 22.87
N LEU A 158 2.48 5.89 22.80
CA LEU A 158 2.41 4.57 23.39
C LEU A 158 3.04 4.53 24.79
N SER A 159 2.28 4.07 25.77
CA SER A 159 2.69 3.95 27.17
C SER A 159 2.40 2.55 27.74
N GLY A 160 2.85 2.25 28.97
CA GLY A 160 2.66 0.93 29.58
C GLY A 160 3.50 -0.19 28.95
N LYS A 161 3.13 -1.45 29.20
CA LYS A 161 3.83 -2.63 28.66
C LYS A 161 2.83 -3.60 28.08
N ILE A 162 3.17 -4.17 26.92
CA ILE A 162 2.39 -5.24 26.30
C ILE A 162 2.26 -6.40 27.28
N ARG A 163 1.02 -6.87 27.48
CA ARG A 163 0.72 -8.01 28.34
C ARG A 163 1.06 -9.33 27.65
N PRO A 164 1.27 -10.42 28.39
CA PRO A 164 1.45 -11.75 27.79
C PRO A 164 0.32 -12.11 26.82
N PHE A 165 0.69 -12.74 25.69
CA PHE A 165 -0.21 -13.13 24.58
C PHE A 165 -0.85 -11.99 23.79
N VAL A 166 -0.48 -10.74 24.08
CA VAL A 166 -0.78 -9.58 23.23
C VAL A 166 0.46 -9.31 22.38
N CYS A 167 0.27 -9.00 21.10
CA CYS A 167 1.36 -8.62 20.20
C CYS A 167 1.06 -7.30 19.47
N ALA A 168 1.98 -6.87 18.60
CA ALA A 168 1.83 -5.62 17.85
C ALA A 168 0.54 -5.58 17.02
N ARG A 169 0.06 -6.74 16.53
CA ARG A 169 -1.22 -6.84 15.81
C ARG A 169 -2.39 -6.41 16.67
N ASP A 170 -2.48 -6.84 17.93
CA ASP A 170 -3.57 -6.45 18.83
C ASP A 170 -3.53 -4.95 19.12
N VAL A 171 -2.33 -4.35 19.21
CA VAL A 171 -2.15 -2.90 19.38
C VAL A 171 -2.62 -2.14 18.13
N ALA A 172 -2.31 -2.62 16.92
CA ALA A 172 -2.82 -2.03 15.68
C ALA A 172 -4.36 -2.07 15.62
N LEU A 173 -4.94 -3.22 15.98
CA LEU A 173 -6.39 -3.39 16.03
C LEU A 173 -7.03 -2.48 17.09
N GLU A 174 -6.39 -2.27 18.24
CA GLU A 174 -6.90 -1.35 19.26
C GLU A 174 -6.91 0.10 18.76
N LEU A 175 -5.92 0.52 17.96
CA LEU A 175 -5.91 1.85 17.36
C LEU A 175 -7.05 2.03 16.35
N LEU A 176 -7.33 1.01 15.52
CA LEU A 176 -8.52 0.99 14.67
C LEU A 176 -9.81 1.09 15.49
N ARG A 177 -9.93 0.28 16.54
CA ARG A 177 -11.10 0.26 17.41
C ARG A 177 -11.39 1.61 18.07
N ARG A 178 -10.36 2.45 18.25
CA ARG A 178 -10.44 3.78 18.85
C ARG A 178 -10.68 4.91 17.84
N GLY A 179 -10.91 4.61 16.56
CA GLY A 179 -11.25 5.62 15.55
C GLY A 179 -10.04 6.43 15.07
N LEU A 180 -8.86 5.82 14.97
CA LEU A 180 -7.68 6.51 14.43
C LEU A 180 -7.90 7.00 12.99
N ASP A 181 -8.70 6.30 12.21
CA ASP A 181 -9.14 6.71 10.86
C ASP A 181 -9.94 8.01 10.87
N GLU A 182 -10.82 8.22 11.85
CA GLU A 182 -11.58 9.46 11.99
C GLU A 182 -10.66 10.66 12.27
N VAL A 183 -9.64 10.46 13.12
CA VAL A 183 -8.61 11.47 13.42
C VAL A 183 -7.84 11.83 12.15
N VAL A 184 -7.32 10.82 11.44
CA VAL A 184 -6.58 11.02 10.19
C VAL A 184 -7.44 11.77 9.17
N ARG A 185 -8.68 11.33 8.96
CA ARG A 185 -9.62 11.93 8.01
C ARG A 185 -9.91 13.39 8.34
N ARG A 186 -10.16 13.72 9.61
CA ARG A 186 -10.43 15.09 10.06
C ARG A 186 -9.24 16.01 9.78
N ILE A 187 -8.05 15.62 10.25
CA ILE A 187 -6.84 16.42 10.08
C ILE A 187 -6.53 16.60 8.59
N GLU A 188 -6.61 15.54 7.78
CA GLU A 188 -6.36 15.63 6.35
C GLU A 188 -7.36 16.56 5.64
N ALA A 189 -8.65 16.49 5.99
CA ALA A 189 -9.68 17.35 5.41
C ALA A 189 -9.52 18.83 5.80
N GLU A 190 -9.06 19.10 7.02
CA GLU A 190 -8.80 20.45 7.55
C GLU A 190 -7.60 21.11 6.87
N PHE A 191 -6.50 20.38 6.72
CA PHE A 191 -5.25 20.93 6.19
C PHE A 191 -5.05 20.73 4.68
N GLY A 192 -5.87 19.89 4.02
CA GLY A 192 -5.71 19.56 2.60
C GLY A 192 -4.38 18.87 2.27
N ALA A 193 -3.79 18.21 3.27
CA ALA A 193 -2.43 17.70 3.24
C ALA A 193 -2.34 16.25 3.76
N PRO A 194 -1.44 15.42 3.23
CA PRO A 194 -1.29 14.04 3.66
C PRO A 194 -0.98 13.93 5.15
N VAL A 195 -1.63 13.02 5.87
CA VAL A 195 -1.30 12.75 7.28
C VAL A 195 -0.29 11.61 7.41
N VAL A 196 0.74 11.81 8.23
CA VAL A 196 1.70 10.77 8.61
C VAL A 196 1.57 10.50 10.11
N LEU A 197 1.48 9.21 10.47
CA LEU A 197 1.45 8.79 11.87
C LEU A 197 2.87 8.73 12.44
N GLU A 198 3.11 9.40 13.56
CA GLU A 198 4.38 9.31 14.29
C GLU A 198 4.20 8.54 15.60
N PHE A 199 4.69 7.31 15.65
CA PHE A 199 4.63 6.52 16.86
C PHE A 199 5.73 6.94 17.84
N ALA A 200 5.32 7.32 19.04
CA ALA A 200 6.17 7.88 20.07
C ALA A 200 5.81 7.34 21.46
N GLY A 201 6.41 7.90 22.50
CA GLY A 201 6.20 7.51 23.89
C GLY A 201 7.20 6.46 24.38
N PRO A 202 7.23 6.21 25.70
CA PRO A 202 8.21 5.33 26.32
C PRO A 202 8.14 3.89 25.79
N SER A 203 6.95 3.42 25.42
CA SER A 203 6.75 2.03 25.00
C SER A 203 7.13 1.80 23.55
N ALA A 204 7.04 2.82 22.69
CA ALA A 204 7.49 2.75 21.30
C ALA A 204 8.98 2.35 21.19
N ARG A 205 9.82 2.85 22.13
CA ARG A 205 11.26 2.52 22.20
C ARG A 205 11.53 1.07 22.61
N LEU A 206 10.57 0.40 23.25
CA LEU A 206 10.72 -0.99 23.69
C LEU A 206 10.41 -2.00 22.58
N LEU A 207 9.60 -1.60 21.61
CA LEU A 207 9.18 -2.44 20.48
C LEU A 207 10.36 -2.76 19.55
N SER A 208 10.41 -3.99 19.05
CA SER A 208 11.36 -4.36 18.00
C SER A 208 11.00 -3.70 16.67
N VAL A 209 11.95 -3.59 15.73
CA VAL A 209 11.66 -3.06 14.38
C VAL A 209 10.54 -3.84 13.69
N GLY A 210 10.45 -5.17 13.91
CA GLY A 210 9.34 -5.98 13.41
C GLY A 210 7.99 -5.56 13.99
N ASP A 211 7.90 -5.38 15.32
CA ASP A 211 6.66 -4.92 15.97
C ASP A 211 6.24 -3.52 15.46
N ARG A 212 7.22 -2.62 15.32
CA ARG A 212 7.01 -1.28 14.76
C ARG A 212 6.49 -1.35 13.33
N ALA A 213 7.02 -2.28 12.53
CA ALA A 213 6.65 -2.47 11.14
C ALA A 213 5.18 -2.95 11.00
N VAL A 214 4.71 -3.81 11.91
CA VAL A 214 3.29 -4.20 12.01
C VAL A 214 2.41 -2.98 12.29
N LEU A 215 2.80 -2.13 13.25
CA LEU A 215 2.05 -0.91 13.58
C LEU A 215 2.04 0.11 12.43
N CYS A 216 3.16 0.26 11.71
CA CYS A 216 3.21 1.13 10.53
C CYS A 216 2.38 0.62 9.35
N GLY A 217 2.18 -0.70 9.24
CA GLY A 217 1.30 -1.32 8.24
C GLY A 217 -0.17 -0.90 8.37
N LEU A 218 -0.55 -0.29 9.50
CA LEU A 218 -1.89 0.24 9.71
C LEU A 218 -2.19 1.48 8.85
N ALA A 219 -1.19 2.26 8.46
CA ALA A 219 -1.39 3.58 7.84
C ALA A 219 -2.38 3.57 6.65
N PRO A 220 -2.29 2.64 5.68
CA PRO A 220 -3.24 2.60 4.57
C PRO A 220 -4.69 2.29 4.98
N GLN A 221 -4.90 1.54 6.07
CA GLN A 221 -6.24 1.16 6.55
C GLN A 221 -6.97 2.36 7.16
N VAL A 222 -6.23 3.28 7.78
CA VAL A 222 -6.78 4.51 8.38
C VAL A 222 -6.74 5.72 7.44
N GLY A 223 -6.29 5.53 6.19
CA GLY A 223 -6.17 6.58 5.19
C GLY A 223 -4.94 7.48 5.35
N ALA A 224 -4.01 7.14 6.25
CA ALA A 224 -2.77 7.88 6.43
C ALA A 224 -1.80 7.58 5.28
N ALA A 225 -1.04 8.60 4.87
CA ALA A 225 -0.08 8.50 3.78
C ALA A 225 1.13 7.63 4.13
N ALA A 226 1.55 7.65 5.39
CA ALA A 226 2.61 6.81 5.92
C ALA A 226 2.53 6.73 7.46
N ALA A 227 3.41 5.92 8.04
CA ALA A 227 3.69 5.92 9.46
C ALA A 227 5.20 5.84 9.70
N LEU A 228 5.67 6.36 10.83
CA LEU A 228 7.08 6.38 11.21
C LEU A 228 7.27 6.05 12.68
N PHE A 229 8.33 5.29 12.97
CA PHE A 229 8.95 5.25 14.29
C PHE A 229 10.26 6.03 14.28
N VAL A 230 10.73 6.37 15.48
CA VAL A 230 12.09 6.86 15.69
C VAL A 230 13.12 5.83 15.21
N SER A 231 14.28 6.31 14.76
CA SER A 231 15.45 5.48 14.56
C SER A 231 16.36 5.59 15.78
N ASP A 232 16.40 4.52 16.57
CA ASP A 232 17.01 4.43 17.89
C ASP A 232 17.88 3.15 18.01
N GLU A 233 18.24 2.75 19.23
CA GLU A 233 19.10 1.59 19.47
C GLU A 233 18.47 0.27 18.97
N LYS A 234 17.13 0.16 18.91
CA LYS A 234 16.46 -1.01 18.32
C LYS A 234 16.67 -1.05 16.83
N THR A 235 16.65 0.11 16.17
CA THR A 235 16.95 0.22 14.74
C THR A 235 18.41 -0.11 14.45
N GLU A 236 19.34 0.37 15.28
CA GLU A 236 20.76 0.01 15.16
C GLU A 236 20.98 -1.50 15.31
N VAL A 237 20.39 -2.12 16.34
CA VAL A 237 20.46 -3.57 16.56
C VAL A 237 19.89 -4.34 15.37
N PHE A 238 18.72 -3.96 14.87
CA PHE A 238 18.12 -4.60 13.71
C PHE A 238 19.03 -4.51 12.48
N LEU A 239 19.57 -3.32 12.18
CA LEU A 239 20.47 -3.15 11.04
C LEU A 239 21.77 -3.94 11.21
N ARG A 240 22.31 -4.03 12.43
CA ARG A 240 23.48 -4.88 12.70
C ARG A 240 23.18 -6.36 12.46
N ASP A 241 22.05 -6.85 12.95
CA ASP A 241 21.65 -8.24 12.82
C ASP A 241 21.36 -8.61 11.33
N GLN A 242 21.02 -7.59 10.52
CA GLN A 242 20.93 -7.66 9.06
C GLN A 242 22.25 -7.39 8.32
N ARG A 243 23.38 -7.24 9.01
CA ARG A 243 24.70 -6.89 8.43
C ARG A 243 24.72 -5.56 7.66
N ARG A 244 23.86 -4.61 8.03
CA ARG A 244 23.66 -3.30 7.43
C ARG A 244 23.89 -2.13 8.40
N SER A 245 24.76 -2.29 9.41
CA SER A 245 25.04 -1.23 10.41
C SER A 245 25.38 0.14 9.80
N LYS A 246 26.00 0.18 8.62
CA LYS A 246 26.34 1.44 7.91
C LYS A 246 25.12 2.26 7.48
N ALA A 247 23.95 1.62 7.35
CA ALA A 247 22.70 2.28 7.00
C ALA A 247 22.05 3.00 8.20
N HIS A 248 22.52 2.77 9.42
CA HIS A 248 21.93 3.38 10.61
C HIS A 248 22.10 4.90 10.60
N ARG A 249 21.01 5.63 10.86
CA ARG A 249 20.97 7.08 11.01
C ARG A 249 19.92 7.38 12.06
N ALA A 250 20.30 8.12 13.11
CA ALA A 250 19.34 8.53 14.13
C ALA A 250 18.25 9.41 13.50
N LEU A 251 17.01 9.17 13.92
CA LEU A 251 15.85 9.95 13.52
C LEU A 251 14.98 10.15 14.75
N ILE A 252 14.96 11.37 15.24
CA ILE A 252 14.13 11.79 16.37
C ILE A 252 13.38 13.07 16.00
N PRO A 253 12.17 13.31 16.54
CA PRO A 253 11.50 14.60 16.42
C PRO A 253 12.35 15.73 17.01
N ASP A 254 12.26 16.93 16.44
CA ASP A 254 12.85 18.12 17.07
C ASP A 254 12.04 18.55 18.30
N PRO A 255 12.67 19.19 19.30
CA PRO A 255 11.94 19.81 20.40
C PRO A 255 10.93 20.84 19.87
N GLY A 256 9.66 20.71 20.28
CA GLY A 256 8.59 21.61 19.83
C GLY A 256 8.16 21.40 18.37
N ALA A 257 8.54 20.30 17.73
CA ALA A 257 8.07 19.98 16.38
C ALA A 257 6.52 19.98 16.33
N PRO A 258 5.92 20.53 15.26
CA PRO A 258 4.47 20.63 15.14
C PRO A 258 3.85 19.22 15.06
N CYS A 259 2.74 19.07 15.77
CA CYS A 259 1.95 17.85 15.83
C CYS A 259 0.49 18.29 15.94
N GLU A 260 -0.34 17.91 14.98
CA GLU A 260 -1.72 18.40 14.94
C GLU A 260 -2.56 17.74 16.03
N GLU A 261 -2.25 16.48 16.36
CA GLU A 261 -2.96 15.74 17.41
C GLU A 261 -2.10 14.65 18.05
N VAL A 262 -2.39 14.36 19.33
CA VAL A 262 -1.78 13.25 20.07
C VAL A 262 -2.85 12.24 20.47
N VAL A 263 -2.78 11.04 19.89
CA VAL A 263 -3.62 9.89 20.27
C VAL A 263 -2.85 9.03 21.27
N SER A 264 -3.37 8.89 22.48
CA SER A 264 -2.70 8.13 23.55
C SER A 264 -3.24 6.70 23.68
N LEU A 265 -2.33 5.73 23.81
CA LEU A 265 -2.67 4.33 24.06
C LEU A 265 -1.79 3.73 25.17
N ASP A 266 -2.45 3.17 26.19
CA ASP A 266 -1.80 2.34 27.20
C ASP A 266 -1.79 0.88 26.75
N LEU A 267 -0.60 0.36 26.49
CA LEU A 267 -0.38 -1.03 26.05
C LEU A 267 -0.76 -2.05 27.13
N ALA A 268 -0.81 -1.67 28.41
CA ALA A 268 -1.24 -2.54 29.49
C ALA A 268 -2.76 -2.81 29.47
N ALA A 269 -3.54 -1.93 28.83
CA ALA A 269 -4.99 -2.06 28.70
C ALA A 269 -5.43 -2.83 27.46
N VAL A 270 -4.51 -3.17 26.54
CA VAL A 270 -4.82 -3.89 25.30
C VAL A 270 -5.08 -5.37 25.59
N ASP A 271 -6.24 -5.87 25.19
CA ASP A 271 -6.61 -7.30 25.21
C ASP A 271 -6.28 -7.96 23.85
N PRO A 272 -6.30 -9.31 23.74
CA PRO A 272 -6.32 -9.97 22.43
C PRO A 272 -7.55 -9.55 21.62
N LEU A 273 -7.33 -9.05 20.40
CA LEU A 273 -8.37 -8.54 19.50
C LEU A 273 -8.35 -9.29 18.17
N LEU A 274 -9.47 -9.17 17.46
CA LEU A 274 -9.59 -9.57 16.06
C LEU A 274 -10.36 -8.51 15.28
N LEU A 275 -10.11 -8.42 13.97
CA LEU A 275 -10.98 -7.76 13.00
C LEU A 275 -11.90 -8.85 12.42
N ASP A 276 -13.22 -8.71 12.57
CA ASP A 276 -14.17 -9.69 12.04
C ASP A 276 -14.39 -9.58 10.52
N GLU A 277 -15.18 -10.49 9.97
CA GLU A 277 -15.48 -10.53 8.53
C GLU A 277 -16.27 -9.30 8.05
N GLU A 278 -16.94 -8.61 8.97
CA GLU A 278 -17.66 -7.36 8.74
C GLU A 278 -16.74 -6.14 8.77
N GLY A 279 -15.49 -6.28 9.21
CA GLY A 279 -14.50 -5.20 9.30
C GLY A 279 -14.57 -4.43 10.62
N VAL A 280 -15.14 -5.05 11.66
CA VAL A 280 -15.26 -4.47 13.00
C VAL A 280 -14.24 -5.13 13.93
N VAL A 281 -13.50 -4.30 14.66
CA VAL A 281 -12.56 -4.80 15.66
C VAL A 281 -13.30 -5.19 16.95
N ARG A 282 -13.10 -6.43 17.40
CA ARG A 282 -13.72 -6.98 18.62
C ARG A 282 -12.71 -7.73 19.49
N PRO A 283 -12.95 -7.83 20.80
CA PRO A 283 -12.29 -8.82 21.64
C PRO A 283 -12.44 -10.24 21.08
N VAL A 284 -11.36 -11.02 21.12
CA VAL A 284 -11.37 -12.42 20.61
C VAL A 284 -12.46 -13.26 21.28
N ARG A 285 -12.75 -13.00 22.56
CA ARG A 285 -13.79 -13.68 23.34
C ARG A 285 -15.20 -13.55 22.75
N ASP A 286 -15.49 -12.50 21.99
CA ASP A 286 -16.82 -12.25 21.43
C ASP A 286 -17.17 -13.26 20.32
N LEU A 287 -16.17 -13.88 19.70
CA LEU A 287 -16.32 -14.93 18.70
C LEU A 287 -15.92 -16.31 19.24
N ALA A 288 -15.69 -16.45 20.55
CA ALA A 288 -15.19 -17.70 21.13
C ALA A 288 -16.08 -18.90 20.79
N GLY A 289 -15.47 -20.02 20.43
CA GLY A 289 -16.15 -21.26 20.06
C GLY A 289 -16.66 -21.31 18.62
N LYS A 290 -16.64 -20.21 17.85
CA LYS A 290 -16.96 -20.26 16.42
C LYS A 290 -15.98 -21.17 15.67
N PRO A 291 -16.45 -22.05 14.78
CA PRO A 291 -15.60 -23.00 14.07
C PRO A 291 -14.68 -22.30 13.06
N VAL A 292 -13.43 -22.75 13.01
CA VAL A 292 -12.41 -22.26 12.08
C VAL A 292 -12.07 -23.36 11.08
N GLY A 293 -12.22 -23.08 9.79
CA GLY A 293 -11.92 -24.02 8.71
C GLY A 293 -10.59 -23.75 8.02
N GLN A 294 -10.03 -22.55 8.18
CA GLN A 294 -8.76 -22.18 7.56
C GLN A 294 -7.99 -21.22 8.47
N VAL A 295 -6.69 -21.42 8.54
CA VAL A 295 -5.73 -20.49 9.15
C VAL A 295 -4.62 -20.20 8.15
N VAL A 296 -4.34 -18.92 7.90
CA VAL A 296 -3.18 -18.47 7.11
C VAL A 296 -2.24 -17.68 8.02
N LEU A 297 -1.16 -18.34 8.44
CA LEU A 297 -0.12 -17.75 9.26
C LEU A 297 1.01 -17.21 8.37
N GLY A 298 1.36 -15.94 8.55
CA GLY A 298 2.32 -15.23 7.70
C GLY A 298 1.65 -14.22 6.76
N GLY A 299 2.26 -13.96 5.61
CA GLY A 299 1.81 -12.97 4.63
C GLY A 299 2.74 -11.76 4.48
N ASP A 300 2.25 -10.75 3.78
CA ASP A 300 2.94 -9.50 3.44
C ASP A 300 3.09 -8.51 4.60
N SER A 301 2.14 -8.55 5.53
CA SER A 301 2.14 -7.74 6.74
C SER A 301 1.63 -8.54 7.94
N GLY A 302 1.84 -8.01 9.15
CA GLY A 302 1.18 -8.53 10.35
C GLY A 302 1.78 -9.77 11.02
N ALA A 303 2.76 -10.43 10.39
CA ALA A 303 3.51 -11.52 10.98
C ALA A 303 5.01 -11.25 10.89
N THR A 304 5.65 -11.06 12.04
CA THR A 304 7.10 -10.90 12.15
C THR A 304 7.78 -12.28 12.27
N LEU A 305 9.12 -12.31 12.14
CA LEU A 305 9.90 -13.50 12.49
C LEU A 305 9.60 -13.99 13.92
N ARG A 306 9.40 -13.06 14.86
CA ARG A 306 9.03 -13.39 16.24
C ARG A 306 7.68 -14.10 16.30
N ASP A 307 6.71 -13.66 15.50
CA ASP A 307 5.35 -14.23 15.49
C ASP A 307 5.35 -15.64 14.89
N MET A 308 6.11 -15.86 13.81
CA MET A 308 6.29 -17.19 13.22
C MET A 308 6.90 -18.18 14.23
N LEU A 309 7.93 -17.75 14.96
CA LEU A 309 8.55 -18.54 16.03
C LEU A 309 7.59 -18.76 17.21
N ALA A 310 6.81 -17.74 17.59
CA ALA A 310 5.82 -17.84 18.67
C ALA A 310 4.75 -18.89 18.35
N ALA A 311 4.19 -18.83 17.15
CA ALA A 311 3.20 -19.80 16.68
C ALA A 311 3.78 -21.21 16.63
N ALA A 312 4.99 -21.39 16.09
CA ALA A 312 5.66 -22.69 16.08
C ALA A 312 5.82 -23.29 17.50
N LEU A 313 6.22 -22.46 18.47
CA LEU A 313 6.37 -22.89 19.87
C LEU A 313 5.03 -23.24 20.53
N LEU A 314 3.95 -22.49 20.26
CA LEU A 314 2.61 -22.79 20.79
C LEU A 314 2.01 -24.05 20.20
N LEU A 315 2.32 -24.33 18.93
CA LEU A 315 1.82 -25.47 18.18
C LEU A 315 2.68 -26.71 18.31
N LYS A 316 3.86 -26.60 18.94
CA LYS A 316 4.74 -27.74 19.16
C LYS A 316 4.02 -28.92 19.80
N SER A 317 4.19 -30.10 19.19
CA SER A 317 3.53 -31.35 19.59
C SER A 317 2.00 -31.35 19.52
N LYS A 318 1.39 -30.35 18.87
CA LYS A 318 -0.04 -30.35 18.54
C LYS A 318 -0.25 -30.89 17.14
N ARG A 319 -1.52 -31.13 16.79
CA ARG A 319 -1.96 -31.53 15.46
C ARG A 319 -3.15 -30.67 15.07
N VAL A 320 -3.16 -30.25 13.81
CA VAL A 320 -4.29 -29.53 13.24
C VAL A 320 -5.54 -30.43 13.25
N PRO A 321 -6.72 -29.91 13.65
CA PRO A 321 -7.98 -30.64 13.57
C PRO A 321 -8.31 -31.07 12.13
N SER A 322 -9.01 -32.19 11.97
CA SER A 322 -9.27 -32.81 10.65
C SER A 322 -10.07 -31.95 9.66
N ARG A 323 -10.75 -30.91 10.14
CA ARG A 323 -11.57 -29.98 9.33
C ARG A 323 -10.97 -28.58 9.20
N LEU A 324 -9.72 -28.38 9.66
CA LEU A 324 -9.03 -27.09 9.61
C LEU A 324 -7.81 -27.21 8.71
N ASP A 325 -7.68 -26.30 7.75
CA ASP A 325 -6.47 -26.15 6.95
C ASP A 325 -5.52 -25.15 7.59
N LEU A 326 -4.28 -25.58 7.88
CA LEU A 326 -3.19 -24.69 8.29
C LEU A 326 -2.28 -24.39 7.10
N LEU A 327 -2.30 -23.14 6.64
CA LEU A 327 -1.40 -22.60 5.62
C LEU A 327 -0.37 -21.70 6.29
N VAL A 328 0.90 -21.87 5.91
CA VAL A 328 2.01 -21.05 6.38
C VAL A 328 2.64 -20.37 5.17
N ALA A 329 2.53 -19.04 5.11
CA ALA A 329 3.09 -18.19 4.07
C ALA A 329 4.26 -17.37 4.65
N PRO A 330 5.51 -17.89 4.67
CA PRO A 330 6.64 -17.21 5.28
C PRO A 330 6.81 -15.79 4.70
N PRO A 331 6.92 -14.74 5.53
CA PRO A 331 7.04 -13.37 5.07
C PRO A 331 8.22 -13.11 4.12
N SER A 332 9.31 -13.86 4.31
CA SER A 332 10.48 -13.82 3.43
C SER A 332 11.25 -15.13 3.42
N ARG A 333 12.12 -15.27 2.42
CA ARG A 333 13.10 -16.36 2.35
C ARG A 333 14.01 -16.37 3.59
N GLN A 334 14.42 -15.20 4.08
CA GLN A 334 15.22 -15.10 5.31
C GLN A 334 14.46 -15.69 6.51
N VAL A 335 13.17 -15.37 6.65
CA VAL A 335 12.33 -15.95 7.71
C VAL A 335 12.23 -17.46 7.56
N LEU A 336 11.98 -17.97 6.35
CA LEU A 336 11.93 -19.41 6.08
C LEU A 336 13.23 -20.13 6.45
N GLU A 337 14.39 -19.55 6.09
CA GLU A 337 15.70 -20.10 6.44
C GLU A 337 15.93 -20.13 7.97
N VAL A 338 15.53 -19.09 8.69
CA VAL A 338 15.62 -19.08 10.17
C VAL A 338 14.70 -20.12 10.79
N LEU A 339 13.48 -20.28 10.29
CA LEU A 339 12.56 -21.32 10.76
C LEU A 339 13.14 -22.73 10.52
N ALA A 340 13.80 -22.94 9.37
CA ALA A 340 14.47 -24.21 9.06
C ALA A 340 15.64 -24.48 10.01
N GLN A 341 16.55 -23.51 10.18
CA GLN A 341 17.75 -23.66 11.01
C GLN A 341 17.43 -23.84 12.50
N SER A 342 16.35 -23.22 12.98
CA SER A 342 15.91 -23.32 14.38
C SER A 342 15.09 -24.58 14.70
N GLY A 343 14.68 -25.34 13.68
CA GLY A 343 13.74 -26.47 13.83
C GLY A 343 12.27 -26.06 13.96
N ALA A 344 11.96 -24.77 14.03
CA ALA A 344 10.58 -24.27 14.10
C ALA A 344 9.74 -24.65 12.86
N LEU A 345 10.37 -24.72 11.68
CA LEU A 345 9.72 -25.22 10.47
C LEU A 345 9.27 -26.69 10.63
N VAL A 346 10.11 -27.52 11.25
CA VAL A 346 9.79 -28.92 11.52
C VAL A 346 8.61 -29.02 12.49
N ASP A 347 8.61 -28.20 13.54
CA ASP A 347 7.50 -28.14 14.50
C ASP A 347 6.17 -27.73 13.81
N LEU A 348 6.21 -26.77 12.89
CA LEU A 348 5.04 -26.36 12.10
C LEU A 348 4.56 -27.46 11.14
N VAL A 349 5.47 -28.07 10.37
CA VAL A 349 5.13 -29.18 9.44
C VAL A 349 4.57 -30.37 10.23
N ALA A 350 5.16 -30.71 11.37
CA ALA A 350 4.67 -31.78 12.24
C ALA A 350 3.25 -31.50 12.77
N THR A 351 2.86 -30.23 12.92
CA THR A 351 1.50 -29.84 13.28
C THR A 351 0.49 -30.16 12.17
N GLY A 352 0.94 -30.27 10.92
CA GLY A 352 0.11 -30.45 9.72
C GLY A 352 0.05 -29.21 8.84
N ALA A 353 0.98 -28.25 9.01
CA ALA A 353 1.05 -27.05 8.17
C ALA A 353 1.43 -27.39 6.72
N ARG A 354 0.76 -26.74 5.77
CA ARG A 354 1.21 -26.66 4.37
C ARG A 354 1.98 -25.35 4.18
N ILE A 355 3.23 -25.45 3.75
CA ILE A 355 4.04 -24.27 3.41
C ILE A 355 3.62 -23.81 2.02
N VAL A 356 3.28 -22.53 1.89
CA VAL A 356 2.90 -21.90 0.63
C VAL A 356 3.92 -20.84 0.25
N GLU A 357 4.11 -20.64 -1.05
CA GLU A 357 5.00 -19.61 -1.58
C GLU A 357 4.50 -18.19 -1.21
N PRO A 358 5.40 -17.23 -1.02
CA PRO A 358 5.05 -15.84 -0.73
C PRO A 358 4.53 -15.14 -2.01
N ASP A 359 3.30 -15.44 -2.37
CA ASP A 359 2.57 -14.88 -3.51
C ASP A 359 1.51 -13.89 -3.01
N HIS A 360 1.45 -12.69 -3.61
CA HIS A 360 0.48 -11.65 -3.23
C HIS A 360 -0.98 -12.14 -3.31
N ARG A 361 -1.27 -13.13 -4.17
CA ARG A 361 -2.60 -13.72 -4.35
C ARG A 361 -3.08 -14.51 -3.13
N VAL A 362 -2.17 -14.94 -2.25
CA VAL A 362 -2.53 -15.52 -0.95
C VAL A 362 -3.24 -14.47 -0.11
N VAL A 363 -2.72 -13.24 -0.08
CA VAL A 363 -3.25 -12.14 0.74
C VAL A 363 -4.57 -11.63 0.16
N SER A 364 -4.66 -11.46 -1.16
CA SER A 364 -5.91 -11.08 -1.83
C SER A 364 -6.99 -12.17 -1.85
N SER A 365 -6.68 -13.38 -1.35
CA SER A 365 -7.55 -14.56 -1.35
C SER A 365 -7.93 -15.10 -2.74
N GLU A 366 -7.20 -14.68 -3.78
CA GLU A 366 -7.34 -15.23 -5.14
C GLU A 366 -6.89 -16.70 -5.19
N ILE A 367 -5.85 -17.04 -4.42
CA ILE A 367 -5.49 -18.42 -4.11
C ILE A 367 -5.73 -18.70 -2.64
N TYR A 368 -6.20 -19.92 -2.34
CA TYR A 368 -6.66 -20.32 -1.01
C TYR A 368 -7.79 -19.42 -0.45
N PRO A 369 -8.94 -19.30 -1.14
CA PRO A 369 -10.05 -18.50 -0.65
C PRO A 369 -10.60 -19.06 0.69
N PRO A 370 -11.16 -18.19 1.55
CA PRO A 370 -11.90 -18.59 2.75
C PRO A 370 -12.96 -19.68 2.47
N PRO A 371 -13.05 -20.74 3.30
CA PRO A 371 -14.05 -21.80 3.14
C PRO A 371 -15.46 -21.32 3.48
N LYS A 372 -16.48 -21.88 2.81
CA LYS A 372 -17.88 -21.58 3.13
C LYS A 372 -18.31 -22.23 4.46
N GLY A 373 -19.01 -21.47 5.30
CA GLY A 373 -19.66 -21.98 6.52
C GLY A 373 -18.76 -22.06 7.76
N THR A 374 -17.49 -21.66 7.67
CA THR A 374 -16.54 -21.59 8.79
C THR A 374 -15.64 -20.38 8.61
N LEU A 375 -15.03 -19.89 9.69
CA LEU A 375 -14.15 -18.73 9.62
C LEU A 375 -12.78 -19.09 9.00
N SER A 376 -12.21 -18.13 8.26
CA SER A 376 -10.79 -18.09 7.90
C SER A 376 -10.09 -17.05 8.77
N LEU A 377 -9.01 -17.44 9.47
CA LEU A 377 -8.23 -16.52 10.32
C LEU A 377 -6.85 -16.27 9.70
N ARG A 378 -6.43 -15.01 9.62
CA ARG A 378 -5.17 -14.60 8.98
C ARG A 378 -4.40 -13.58 9.82
N THR A 379 -3.07 -13.58 9.68
CA THR A 379 -2.23 -12.49 10.22
C THR A 379 -2.06 -11.32 9.26
N ALA A 380 -2.21 -11.56 7.96
CA ALA A 380 -2.10 -10.54 6.93
C ALA A 380 -3.21 -9.48 7.06
N ASP A 381 -2.89 -8.24 6.70
CA ASP A 381 -3.89 -7.19 6.62
C ASP A 381 -4.92 -7.49 5.52
N PRO A 382 -6.17 -7.04 5.68
CA PRO A 382 -7.15 -7.19 4.61
C PRO A 382 -6.83 -6.22 3.47
N GLU A 383 -6.88 -6.73 2.24
CA GLU A 383 -6.98 -5.88 1.05
C GLU A 383 -8.30 -5.09 1.09
N PRO A 384 -8.37 -3.92 0.42
CA PRO A 384 -9.62 -3.17 0.32
C PRO A 384 -10.79 -4.07 -0.10
N ARG A 385 -11.93 -4.00 0.61
CA ARG A 385 -13.03 -4.95 0.42
C ARG A 385 -13.66 -4.80 -0.97
N ARG A 386 -13.42 -5.76 -1.85
CA ARG A 386 -14.03 -5.81 -3.19
C ARG A 386 -15.39 -6.50 -3.14
N PRO A 387 -16.42 -5.98 -3.84
CA PRO A 387 -17.73 -6.61 -3.89
C PRO A 387 -17.68 -8.04 -4.45
N GLY A 388 -17.94 -9.04 -3.58
CA GLY A 388 -17.96 -10.46 -3.93
C GLY A 388 -16.68 -11.22 -3.63
N THR A 389 -15.65 -10.58 -3.08
CA THR A 389 -14.47 -11.27 -2.54
C THR A 389 -14.80 -11.81 -1.14
N PRO A 390 -14.49 -13.08 -0.84
CA PRO A 390 -14.69 -13.63 0.50
C PRO A 390 -13.88 -12.85 1.55
N SER A 391 -14.51 -12.51 2.66
CA SER A 391 -13.86 -11.88 3.81
C SER A 391 -13.19 -12.93 4.71
N PHE A 392 -12.32 -12.47 5.60
CA PHE A 392 -11.65 -13.28 6.60
C PHE A 392 -11.44 -12.47 7.87
N VAL A 393 -11.20 -13.18 8.98
CA VAL A 393 -10.85 -12.60 10.27
C VAL A 393 -9.36 -12.32 10.33
N VAL A 394 -8.97 -11.14 10.81
CA VAL A 394 -7.56 -10.79 11.06
C VAL A 394 -7.27 -10.80 12.55
N ALA A 395 -6.24 -11.52 12.98
CA ALA A 395 -5.86 -11.61 14.38
C ALA A 395 -4.35 -11.87 14.56
N SER A 396 -3.88 -11.81 15.80
CA SER A 396 -2.49 -12.12 16.17
C SER A 396 -2.11 -13.57 15.92
N ALA A 397 -0.81 -13.84 15.72
CA ALA A 397 -0.30 -15.19 15.52
C ALA A 397 -0.60 -16.11 16.71
N GLU A 398 -0.61 -15.59 17.94
CA GLU A 398 -1.02 -16.33 19.13
C GLU A 398 -2.50 -16.74 19.07
N THR A 399 -3.39 -15.85 18.63
CA THR A 399 -4.82 -16.14 18.44
C THR A 399 -5.03 -17.18 17.35
N LEU A 400 -4.29 -17.09 16.24
CA LEU A 400 -4.29 -18.10 15.19
C LEU A 400 -3.78 -19.45 15.71
N ALA A 401 -2.72 -19.46 16.52
CA ALA A 401 -2.20 -20.69 17.12
C ALA A 401 -3.23 -21.34 18.05
N TYR A 402 -4.03 -20.56 18.78
CA TYR A 402 -5.16 -21.09 19.54
C TYR A 402 -6.18 -21.76 18.63
N ALA A 403 -6.54 -21.10 17.52
CA ALA A 403 -7.50 -21.64 16.57
C ALA A 403 -7.01 -22.94 15.92
N VAL A 404 -5.74 -23.01 15.52
CA VAL A 404 -5.13 -24.25 15.02
C VAL A 404 -5.14 -25.34 16.09
N ALA A 405 -4.89 -25.02 17.36
CA ALA A 405 -4.85 -26.02 18.42
C ALA A 405 -6.21 -26.59 18.80
N THR A 406 -7.31 -25.86 18.56
CA THR A 406 -8.65 -26.20 19.07
C THR A 406 -9.72 -26.36 18.00
N GLY A 407 -9.48 -25.86 16.79
CA GLY A 407 -10.47 -25.82 15.69
C GLY A 407 -11.52 -24.72 15.84
N THR A 408 -11.39 -23.84 16.83
CA THR A 408 -12.35 -22.77 17.12
C THR A 408 -11.64 -21.47 17.50
N VAL A 409 -12.32 -20.34 17.32
CA VAL A 409 -11.82 -19.05 17.82
C VAL A 409 -11.76 -19.06 19.34
N GLY A 410 -10.72 -18.47 19.92
CA GLY A 410 -10.65 -18.29 21.37
C GLY A 410 -9.37 -17.62 21.84
N ASP A 411 -9.36 -17.32 23.14
CA ASP A 411 -8.35 -16.45 23.75
C ASP A 411 -6.99 -17.17 23.90
N PRO A 412 -5.89 -16.63 23.34
CA PRO A 412 -4.57 -17.24 23.43
C PRO A 412 -4.02 -17.34 24.87
N ARG A 413 -4.55 -16.59 25.83
CA ARG A 413 -4.16 -16.70 27.24
C ARG A 413 -4.47 -18.08 27.84
N SER A 414 -5.36 -18.84 27.19
CA SER A 414 -5.71 -20.22 27.55
C SER A 414 -4.54 -21.21 27.45
N PHE A 415 -3.46 -20.88 26.73
CA PHE A 415 -2.22 -21.68 26.72
C PHE A 415 -1.50 -21.69 28.08
N LYS A 416 -1.91 -20.86 29.05
CA LYS A 416 -1.38 -20.70 30.42
C LYS A 416 0.07 -20.22 30.53
N ARG A 417 0.96 -20.63 29.62
CA ARG A 417 2.39 -20.25 29.60
C ARG A 417 2.69 -19.33 28.43
N PRO A 418 3.06 -18.06 28.69
CA PRO A 418 3.47 -17.14 27.63
C PRO A 418 4.69 -17.65 26.89
N VAL A 419 4.74 -17.44 25.58
CA VAL A 419 5.92 -17.77 24.79
C VAL A 419 6.98 -16.70 24.98
N ARG A 420 8.20 -17.13 25.31
CA ARG A 420 9.39 -16.28 25.24
C ARG A 420 10.15 -16.65 23.98
N VAL A 421 10.00 -15.82 22.96
CA VAL A 421 10.72 -15.97 21.69
C VAL A 421 12.06 -15.24 21.78
N THR A 422 13.13 -15.91 21.38
CA THR A 422 14.42 -15.27 21.17
C THR A 422 14.71 -15.27 19.68
N VAL A 423 14.79 -14.08 19.08
CA VAL A 423 15.19 -13.92 17.67
C VAL A 423 16.72 -14.07 17.58
N PRO A 424 17.25 -14.89 16.65
CA PRO A 424 18.69 -15.01 16.43
C PRO A 424 19.33 -13.67 16.07
N ARG A 425 20.51 -13.37 16.63
CA ARG A 425 21.24 -12.11 16.37
C ARG A 425 21.95 -12.08 15.01
N ALA A 426 22.25 -13.23 14.44
CA ALA A 426 22.84 -13.34 13.11
C ALA A 426 21.80 -13.96 12.19
N LEU A 427 21.22 -13.15 11.31
CA LEU A 427 20.24 -13.61 10.35
C LEU A 427 20.95 -14.00 9.04
N PRO A 428 20.42 -14.99 8.29
CA PRO A 428 20.93 -15.31 6.97
C PRO A 428 20.63 -14.15 6.01
N THR A 429 21.66 -13.54 5.44
CA THR A 429 21.55 -12.36 4.57
C THR A 429 21.93 -12.64 3.12
N ASP A 430 21.67 -13.86 2.63
CA ASP A 430 21.98 -14.21 1.24
C ASP A 430 21.02 -13.49 0.27
N ASP A 431 21.61 -12.85 -0.74
CA ASP A 431 20.93 -12.08 -1.78
C ASP A 431 20.82 -12.87 -3.09
N VAL A 432 20.90 -14.20 -3.04
CA VAL A 432 20.87 -15.09 -4.23
C VAL A 432 19.68 -14.85 -5.18
N LEU A 433 18.55 -14.37 -4.67
CA LEU A 433 17.36 -14.02 -5.46
C LEU A 433 17.27 -12.53 -5.83
N ILE A 434 18.28 -11.73 -5.51
CA ILE A 434 18.39 -10.33 -5.95
C ILE A 434 19.34 -10.26 -7.15
N LEU A 435 18.74 -10.22 -8.34
CA LEU A 435 19.50 -10.06 -9.59
C LEU A 435 20.02 -8.63 -9.69
N ARG A 436 21.31 -8.52 -9.99
CA ARG A 436 22.02 -7.26 -10.26
C ARG A 436 22.73 -7.39 -11.59
N ASP A 437 23.09 -6.25 -12.18
CA ASP A 437 23.80 -6.21 -13.45
C ASP A 437 25.15 -6.93 -13.31
N LYS A 438 25.41 -7.92 -14.17
CA LYS A 438 26.71 -8.59 -14.23
C LYS A 438 27.57 -7.80 -15.20
N LYS A 439 28.70 -7.25 -14.73
CA LYS A 439 29.73 -6.68 -15.61
C LYS A 439 30.08 -7.68 -16.71
N GLY A 440 29.76 -7.34 -17.97
CA GLY A 440 30.10 -8.13 -19.16
C GLY A 440 29.04 -9.12 -19.65
N SER A 441 27.79 -9.10 -19.14
CA SER A 441 26.71 -9.85 -19.78
C SER A 441 26.01 -9.01 -20.85
N ASP A 442 26.14 -9.40 -22.11
CA ASP A 442 25.31 -8.93 -23.24
C ASP A 442 23.89 -9.53 -23.16
N LEU A 443 23.24 -9.41 -22.00
CA LEU A 443 21.83 -9.78 -21.79
C LEU A 443 20.90 -8.64 -22.17
N ALA A 444 21.24 -7.86 -23.21
CA ALA A 444 20.33 -6.87 -23.74
C ALA A 444 19.21 -7.60 -24.47
N SER A 445 18.01 -7.65 -23.89
CA SER A 445 16.85 -8.09 -24.65
C SER A 445 16.64 -7.13 -25.83
N THR A 446 16.31 -7.68 -27.00
CA THR A 446 16.02 -6.87 -28.20
C THR A 446 14.64 -6.21 -28.14
N LYS A 447 13.84 -6.47 -27.10
CA LYS A 447 12.49 -5.93 -26.93
C LYS A 447 12.49 -4.78 -25.92
N LYS A 448 12.40 -3.55 -26.44
CA LYS A 448 12.11 -2.38 -25.59
C LYS A 448 10.79 -2.61 -24.84
N PRO A 449 10.69 -2.18 -23.57
CA PRO A 449 9.42 -2.22 -22.86
C PRO A 449 8.38 -1.39 -23.61
N PRO A 450 7.08 -1.76 -23.50
CA PRO A 450 6.01 -1.12 -24.25
C PRO A 450 5.96 0.38 -23.93
N ALA A 451 5.57 1.21 -24.91
CA ALA A 451 5.36 2.62 -24.65
C ALA A 451 4.29 2.81 -23.56
N PRO A 452 4.42 3.83 -22.69
CA PRO A 452 3.39 4.12 -21.70
C PRO A 452 2.06 4.44 -22.41
N PRO A 453 0.91 4.04 -21.83
CA PRO A 453 -0.40 4.27 -22.44
C PRO A 453 -0.62 5.79 -22.67
N PRO A 454 -1.31 6.18 -23.75
CA PRO A 454 -1.61 7.58 -24.00
C PRO A 454 -2.62 8.06 -22.95
N ALA A 455 -2.29 9.16 -22.29
CA ALA A 455 -3.17 9.69 -21.26
C ALA A 455 -4.21 10.67 -21.80
N LEU A 456 -5.40 10.65 -21.18
CA LEU A 456 -6.54 11.47 -21.56
C LEU A 456 -6.62 12.72 -20.66
N GLY A 457 -5.87 13.74 -21.07
CA GLY A 457 -5.96 15.07 -20.45
C GLY A 457 -7.30 15.78 -20.70
N TRP A 458 -7.56 16.83 -19.92
CA TRP A 458 -8.77 17.65 -20.04
C TRP A 458 -8.55 18.84 -20.99
N LYS A 459 -9.37 18.95 -22.05
CA LYS A 459 -9.23 20.01 -23.08
C LYS A 459 -10.47 20.88 -23.26
N SER A 460 -11.66 20.36 -22.97
CA SER A 460 -12.95 21.02 -23.16
C SER A 460 -13.92 20.65 -22.04
N ALA A 461 -15.07 21.33 -22.02
CA ALA A 461 -16.19 20.90 -21.19
C ALA A 461 -16.62 19.47 -21.58
N ALA A 462 -17.08 18.70 -20.60
CA ALA A 462 -17.49 17.32 -20.82
C ALA A 462 -18.71 16.97 -19.97
N THR A 463 -19.59 16.13 -20.51
CA THR A 463 -20.68 15.50 -19.78
C THR A 463 -20.29 14.05 -19.51
N LEU A 464 -20.22 13.68 -18.24
CA LEU A 464 -19.78 12.37 -17.78
C LEU A 464 -20.98 11.53 -17.34
N ASP A 465 -20.95 10.23 -17.64
CA ASP A 465 -21.88 9.26 -17.07
C ASP A 465 -21.52 9.01 -15.60
N VAL A 466 -22.48 9.12 -14.69
CA VAL A 466 -22.26 8.92 -13.25
C VAL A 466 -22.46 7.44 -12.93
N HIS A 467 -21.45 6.83 -12.31
CA HIS A 467 -21.46 5.43 -11.88
C HIS A 467 -21.18 5.33 -10.37
N GLU A 468 -22.07 4.64 -9.66
CA GLU A 468 -21.88 4.36 -8.24
C GLU A 468 -20.89 3.20 -8.03
N GLY A 469 -19.94 3.39 -7.12
CA GLY A 469 -18.93 2.40 -6.77
C GLY A 469 -17.96 2.09 -7.92
N ILE A 470 -17.29 0.93 -7.81
CA ILE A 470 -16.28 0.50 -8.79
C ILE A 470 -16.79 -0.71 -9.55
N PRO A 471 -16.93 -0.63 -10.89
CA PRO A 471 -17.39 -1.76 -11.68
C PRO A 471 -16.44 -2.95 -11.61
N ARG A 472 -17.00 -4.17 -11.67
CA ARG A 472 -16.21 -5.41 -11.64
C ARG A 472 -15.29 -5.54 -12.85
N ALA A 473 -15.76 -5.19 -14.05
CA ALA A 473 -15.00 -5.28 -15.29
C ALA A 473 -14.80 -3.90 -15.94
N ALA A 474 -13.60 -3.64 -16.47
CA ALA A 474 -13.29 -2.38 -17.17
C ALA A 474 -14.21 -2.13 -18.38
N ALA A 475 -14.66 -3.19 -19.08
CA ALA A 475 -15.61 -3.09 -20.19
C ALA A 475 -16.99 -2.52 -19.78
N ALA A 476 -17.36 -2.62 -18.49
CA ALA A 476 -18.61 -2.09 -17.96
C ALA A 476 -18.59 -0.56 -17.76
N LEU A 477 -17.44 0.10 -17.95
CA LEU A 477 -17.28 1.55 -17.90
C LEU A 477 -17.43 2.20 -19.29
N SER A 478 -18.00 1.50 -20.26
CA SER A 478 -18.25 2.06 -21.59
C SER A 478 -19.42 3.06 -21.53
N PRO A 479 -19.26 4.31 -21.98
CA PRO A 479 -20.31 5.31 -21.95
C PRO A 479 -21.53 4.87 -22.76
N SER A 480 -22.72 5.18 -22.28
CA SER A 480 -23.96 4.80 -22.96
C SER A 480 -24.22 5.70 -24.16
N VAL A 481 -24.11 5.17 -25.39
CA VAL A 481 -24.46 5.91 -26.61
C VAL A 481 -25.99 5.91 -26.75
N THR A 482 -26.67 6.83 -26.07
CA THR A 482 -28.10 7.08 -26.27
C THR A 482 -28.33 8.20 -27.29
N GLY A 483 -28.51 7.82 -28.55
CA GLY A 483 -29.03 8.66 -29.63
C GLY A 483 -29.64 7.78 -30.73
N PRO A 484 -30.69 8.22 -31.45
CA PRO A 484 -31.31 7.38 -32.47
C PRO A 484 -30.29 7.09 -33.58
N ARG A 485 -29.99 5.81 -33.79
CA ARG A 485 -29.18 5.36 -34.93
C ARG A 485 -29.95 5.64 -36.21
N SER A 486 -29.61 6.72 -36.92
CA SER A 486 -29.97 6.82 -38.33
C SER A 486 -29.10 5.85 -39.11
N ALA A 487 -29.71 4.84 -39.73
CA ALA A 487 -29.03 3.96 -40.67
C ALA A 487 -28.52 4.79 -41.85
N GLY A 488 -27.20 4.97 -41.98
CA GLY A 488 -26.63 5.62 -43.17
C GLY A 488 -25.23 6.21 -43.06
N ASP A 489 -24.68 6.46 -41.87
CA ASP A 489 -23.38 7.16 -41.76
C ASP A 489 -22.26 6.23 -41.26
N THR A 490 -21.36 5.85 -42.18
CA THR A 490 -20.18 5.02 -41.91
C THR A 490 -18.94 5.86 -41.58
N THR A 491 -19.12 7.12 -41.18
CA THR A 491 -18.01 8.02 -40.81
C THR A 491 -18.09 8.55 -39.38
N ALA A 492 -18.27 7.67 -38.39
CA ALA A 492 -18.04 8.04 -37.00
C ALA A 492 -16.54 8.25 -36.74
N ARG A 493 -16.10 9.51 -36.72
CA ARG A 493 -14.80 9.91 -36.16
C ARG A 493 -14.75 9.51 -34.67
N PRO A 494 -13.61 9.01 -34.15
CA PRO A 494 -13.45 8.76 -32.72
C PRO A 494 -13.30 10.11 -32.00
N GLY A 495 -14.39 10.67 -31.49
CA GLY A 495 -14.37 12.04 -30.96
C GLY A 495 -15.55 12.48 -30.09
N SER A 496 -16.35 11.59 -29.53
CA SER A 496 -17.25 11.95 -28.43
C SER A 496 -16.54 11.68 -27.10
N ASP A 497 -16.23 12.76 -26.38
CA ASP A 497 -15.53 12.86 -25.09
C ASP A 497 -16.40 12.31 -23.92
N ALA A 498 -17.02 11.14 -24.10
CA ALA A 498 -17.91 10.52 -23.14
C ALA A 498 -17.06 9.77 -22.10
N GLY A 499 -16.83 10.40 -20.95
CA GLY A 499 -16.11 9.81 -19.82
C GLY A 499 -17.04 9.40 -18.69
N VAL A 500 -16.50 8.71 -17.69
CA VAL A 500 -17.23 8.28 -16.49
C VAL A 500 -16.79 9.12 -15.28
N ALA A 501 -17.76 9.50 -14.44
CA ALA A 501 -17.54 9.99 -13.09
C ALA A 501 -17.87 8.88 -12.09
N LEU A 502 -16.90 8.45 -11.28
CA LEU A 502 -17.17 7.48 -10.21
C LEU A 502 -17.61 8.21 -8.95
N LEU A 503 -18.71 7.74 -8.38
CA LEU A 503 -19.24 8.19 -7.10
C LEU A 503 -18.89 7.19 -6.02
N LEU A 504 -17.93 7.55 -5.16
CA LEU A 504 -17.33 6.66 -4.17
C LEU A 504 -17.66 7.14 -2.75
N SER A 505 -18.15 6.24 -1.92
CA SER A 505 -18.71 6.52 -0.59
C SER A 505 -17.78 6.15 0.56
N SER A 506 -16.82 5.23 0.32
CA SER A 506 -15.95 4.69 1.36
C SER A 506 -14.46 4.83 1.01
N LEU A 507 -13.60 4.79 2.05
CA LEU A 507 -12.15 4.78 1.88
C LEU A 507 -11.68 3.52 1.12
N ASP A 508 -12.31 2.37 1.36
CA ASP A 508 -11.98 1.13 0.65
C ASP A 508 -12.24 1.24 -0.85
N GLU A 509 -13.35 1.86 -1.26
CA GLU A 509 -13.58 2.16 -2.68
C GLU A 509 -12.47 3.04 -3.25
N ILE A 510 -12.07 4.12 -2.56
CA ILE A 510 -10.96 4.98 -3.02
C ILE A 510 -9.67 4.18 -3.14
N ARG A 511 -9.35 3.33 -2.16
CA ARG A 511 -8.17 2.46 -2.19
C ARG A 511 -8.22 1.54 -3.41
N ILE A 512 -9.34 0.88 -3.68
CA ILE A 512 -9.53 0.03 -4.88
C ILE A 512 -9.32 0.83 -6.16
N ALA A 513 -9.86 2.05 -6.24
CA ALA A 513 -9.70 2.91 -7.42
C ALA A 513 -8.22 3.28 -7.65
N VAL A 514 -7.46 3.54 -6.59
CA VAL A 514 -6.00 3.76 -6.66
C VAL A 514 -5.28 2.50 -7.15
N GLU A 515 -5.63 1.30 -6.66
CA GLU A 515 -5.00 0.06 -7.12
C GLU A 515 -5.27 -0.20 -8.60
N ARG A 516 -6.50 0.06 -9.04
CA ARG A 516 -7.02 -0.22 -10.38
C ARG A 516 -6.93 0.98 -11.31
N VAL A 517 -6.22 2.04 -10.95
CA VAL A 517 -6.21 3.29 -11.73
C VAL A 517 -5.87 3.08 -13.21
N ARG A 518 -5.14 1.99 -13.53
CA ARG A 518 -4.78 1.57 -14.90
C ARG A 518 -5.95 0.99 -15.71
N GLU A 519 -6.89 0.34 -15.03
CA GLU A 519 -8.07 -0.30 -15.63
C GLU A 519 -9.22 0.72 -15.79
N LEU A 520 -9.10 1.89 -15.16
CA LEU A 520 -10.09 2.95 -15.16
C LEU A 520 -9.94 3.92 -16.34
N GLY A 521 -9.55 3.44 -17.52
CA GLY A 521 -9.20 4.29 -18.68
C GLY A 521 -10.33 5.19 -19.20
N ALA A 522 -11.60 4.87 -18.92
CA ALA A 522 -12.75 5.71 -19.26
C ALA A 522 -13.13 6.71 -18.15
N VAL A 523 -12.59 6.55 -16.94
CA VAL A 523 -12.89 7.40 -15.79
C VAL A 523 -12.16 8.73 -15.95
N ARG A 524 -12.89 9.82 -15.78
CA ARG A 524 -12.38 11.19 -15.88
C ARG A 524 -12.50 11.95 -14.57
N ALA A 525 -13.44 11.57 -13.71
CA ALA A 525 -13.65 12.20 -12.42
C ALA A 525 -13.93 11.19 -11.28
N ILE A 526 -13.47 11.51 -10.08
CA ILE A 526 -13.83 10.86 -8.82
C ILE A 526 -14.59 11.87 -7.96
N LEU A 527 -15.76 11.50 -7.48
CA LEU A 527 -16.61 12.27 -6.58
C LEU A 527 -16.71 11.50 -5.26
N SER A 528 -16.28 12.09 -4.15
CA SER A 528 -16.36 11.42 -2.85
C SER A 528 -16.41 12.40 -1.68
N PRO A 529 -17.05 12.05 -0.55
CA PRO A 529 -16.93 12.83 0.68
C PRO A 529 -15.50 12.95 1.20
N PHE A 530 -14.64 12.00 0.89
CA PHE A 530 -13.23 12.04 1.28
C PHE A 530 -12.35 11.32 0.27
N VAL A 531 -11.33 12.02 -0.21
CA VAL A 531 -10.26 11.46 -1.03
C VAL A 531 -8.95 11.85 -0.35
N PRO A 532 -8.12 10.90 0.11
CA PRO A 532 -6.79 11.20 0.62
C PRO A 532 -5.98 11.98 -0.41
N SER A 533 -5.22 12.97 0.03
CA SER A 533 -4.37 13.85 -0.79
C SER A 533 -3.36 13.06 -1.62
N THR A 534 -2.84 11.94 -1.10
CA THR A 534 -1.99 11.02 -1.86
C THR A 534 -2.74 10.37 -3.02
N ALA A 535 -4.00 9.97 -2.81
CA ALA A 535 -4.85 9.44 -3.87
C ALA A 535 -5.18 10.52 -4.91
N VAL A 536 -5.39 11.77 -4.50
CA VAL A 536 -5.55 12.91 -5.44
C VAL A 536 -4.34 13.04 -6.36
N SER A 537 -3.12 13.00 -5.82
CA SER A 537 -1.89 13.01 -6.64
C SER A 537 -1.84 11.84 -7.62
N VAL A 538 -2.23 10.63 -7.19
CA VAL A 538 -2.27 9.45 -8.06
C VAL A 538 -3.26 9.67 -9.20
N PHE A 539 -4.50 10.08 -8.91
CA PHE A 539 -5.52 10.33 -9.93
C PHE A 539 -5.14 11.46 -10.89
N ALA A 540 -4.61 12.56 -10.35
CA ALA A 540 -4.20 13.71 -11.14
C ALA A 540 -3.11 13.34 -12.16
N SER A 541 -2.14 12.52 -11.76
CA SER A 541 -1.07 12.05 -12.65
C SER A 541 -1.54 11.17 -13.82
N GLU A 542 -2.80 10.73 -13.79
CA GLU A 542 -3.46 9.91 -14.80
C GLU A 542 -4.56 10.68 -15.55
N GLY A 543 -4.70 11.99 -15.31
CA GLY A 543 -5.72 12.83 -15.94
C GLY A 543 -7.12 12.76 -15.30
N ILE A 544 -7.23 12.15 -14.12
CA ILE A 544 -8.50 11.98 -13.41
C ILE A 544 -8.65 13.12 -12.40
N ALA A 545 -9.77 13.86 -12.48
CA ALA A 545 -10.07 14.95 -11.55
C ALA A 545 -10.73 14.41 -10.27
N SER A 546 -10.26 14.84 -9.10
CA SER A 546 -10.85 14.43 -7.81
C SER A 546 -11.61 15.60 -7.18
N PHE A 547 -12.88 15.38 -6.85
CA PHE A 547 -13.74 16.36 -6.22
C PHE A 547 -14.29 15.87 -4.89
N ARG A 548 -14.25 16.74 -3.88
CA ARG A 548 -14.95 16.54 -2.62
C ARG A 548 -16.38 17.03 -2.73
N ILE A 549 -17.28 16.21 -2.21
CA ILE A 549 -18.73 16.47 -2.12
C ILE A 549 -19.22 16.31 -0.68
N SER A 550 -20.34 16.92 -0.32
CA SER A 550 -21.01 16.66 0.95
C SER A 550 -21.77 15.32 0.94
N ALA A 551 -22.15 14.82 2.11
CA ALA A 551 -23.02 13.64 2.20
C ALA A 551 -24.40 13.87 1.55
N GLU A 552 -24.92 15.09 1.60
CA GLU A 552 -26.19 15.47 0.94
C GLU A 552 -26.04 15.49 -0.59
N GLN A 553 -24.93 16.02 -1.09
CA GLN A 553 -24.59 16.00 -2.50
C GLN A 553 -24.40 14.57 -3.01
N LEU A 554 -23.81 13.67 -2.21
CA LEU A 554 -23.67 12.25 -2.55
C LEU A 554 -25.02 11.61 -2.89
N GLU A 555 -26.02 11.76 -2.03
CA GLU A 555 -27.36 11.20 -2.27
C GLU A 555 -28.06 11.85 -3.47
N THR A 556 -27.86 13.16 -3.67
CA THR A 556 -28.41 13.89 -4.81
C THR A 556 -27.79 13.41 -6.13
N ILE A 557 -26.46 13.22 -6.16
CA ILE A 557 -25.72 12.77 -7.35
C ILE A 557 -26.08 11.32 -7.68
N LYS A 558 -26.28 10.44 -6.67
CA LYS A 558 -26.72 9.04 -6.88
C LYS A 558 -28.01 8.94 -7.69
N ALA A 559 -28.92 9.88 -7.53
CA ALA A 559 -30.20 9.89 -8.25
C ALA A 559 -30.07 10.31 -9.73
N GLN A 560 -28.91 10.81 -10.15
CA GLN A 560 -28.66 11.38 -11.46
C GLN A 560 -27.79 10.45 -12.31
N LYS A 561 -27.99 10.49 -13.63
CA LYS A 561 -27.23 9.64 -14.56
C LYS A 561 -26.04 10.34 -15.20
N SER A 562 -26.00 11.67 -15.17
CA SER A 562 -24.97 12.46 -15.83
C SER A 562 -24.54 13.67 -15.03
N LEU A 563 -23.27 14.03 -15.18
CA LEU A 563 -22.62 15.20 -14.59
C LEU A 563 -21.93 16.01 -15.69
N ALA A 564 -22.37 17.24 -15.92
CA ALA A 564 -21.70 18.16 -16.83
C ALA A 564 -20.68 19.02 -16.07
N LEU A 565 -19.42 18.96 -16.51
CA LEU A 565 -18.33 19.79 -16.01
C LEU A 565 -17.98 20.88 -17.03
N PRO A 566 -17.75 22.13 -16.58
CA PRO A 566 -17.37 23.23 -17.46
C PRO A 566 -15.96 23.01 -18.02
N ALA A 567 -15.56 23.86 -18.97
CA ALA A 567 -14.22 23.81 -19.54
C ALA A 567 -13.16 23.98 -18.44
N PRO A 568 -12.01 23.27 -18.52
CA PRO A 568 -11.01 23.27 -17.45
C PRO A 568 -10.44 24.65 -17.10
N ALA A 569 -10.46 25.59 -18.05
CA ALA A 569 -10.08 26.98 -17.82
C ALA A 569 -10.98 27.73 -16.81
N GLN A 570 -12.15 27.18 -16.50
CA GLN A 570 -13.10 27.72 -15.54
C GLN A 570 -12.99 27.06 -14.16
N TRP A 571 -12.05 26.13 -13.97
CA TRP A 571 -11.90 25.41 -12.71
C TRP A 571 -11.04 26.21 -11.73
N GLY A 572 -11.63 26.59 -10.59
CA GLY A 572 -10.91 27.11 -9.42
C GLY A 572 -10.89 26.06 -8.30
N ASP A 573 -10.79 26.51 -7.06
CA ASP A 573 -10.93 25.63 -5.89
C ASP A 573 -12.34 25.02 -5.81
N THR A 574 -13.33 25.76 -6.34
CA THR A 574 -14.68 25.27 -6.57
C THR A 574 -14.98 25.20 -8.06
N VAL A 575 -15.78 24.22 -8.46
CA VAL A 575 -16.22 24.00 -9.84
C VAL A 575 -17.73 23.90 -9.85
N ALA A 576 -18.38 24.80 -10.60
CA ALA A 576 -19.82 24.78 -10.81
C ALA A 576 -20.17 23.73 -11.86
N ALA A 577 -20.64 22.57 -11.40
CA ALA A 577 -21.10 21.47 -12.24
C ALA A 577 -22.62 21.47 -12.37
N THR A 578 -23.14 20.80 -13.39
CA THR A 578 -24.57 20.65 -13.62
C THR A 578 -24.96 19.17 -13.58
N LEU A 579 -25.97 18.83 -12.77
CA LEU A 579 -26.59 17.52 -12.67
C LEU A 579 -28.02 17.61 -13.21
N GLY A 580 -28.24 17.20 -14.45
CA GLY A 580 -29.52 17.45 -15.13
C GLY A 580 -29.80 18.95 -15.27
N GLU A 581 -30.80 19.46 -14.55
CA GLU A 581 -31.15 20.90 -14.50
C GLU A 581 -30.59 21.64 -13.26
N GLN A 582 -30.04 20.90 -12.28
CA GLN A 582 -29.57 21.46 -11.03
C GLN A 582 -28.09 21.82 -11.08
N LYS A 583 -27.71 22.96 -10.50
CA LYS A 583 -26.30 23.36 -10.32
C LYS A 583 -25.77 22.87 -8.98
N VAL A 584 -24.58 22.30 -8.99
CA VAL A 584 -23.89 21.81 -7.79
C VAL A 584 -22.46 22.32 -7.79
N GLU A 585 -22.01 22.85 -6.66
CA GLU A 585 -20.61 23.24 -6.46
C GLU A 585 -19.79 22.06 -5.93
N LEU A 586 -18.74 21.73 -6.64
CA LEU A 586 -17.78 20.68 -6.30
C LEU A 586 -16.48 21.31 -5.83
N THR A 587 -15.88 20.81 -4.75
CA THR A 587 -14.54 21.27 -4.34
C THR A 587 -13.46 20.47 -5.07
N TRP A 588 -12.65 21.13 -5.90
CA TRP A 588 -11.55 20.47 -6.60
C TRP A 588 -10.35 20.28 -5.67
N LEU A 589 -9.90 19.04 -5.52
CA LEU A 589 -8.89 18.69 -4.52
C LEU A 589 -7.44 18.81 -5.02
N ALA A 590 -7.21 18.90 -6.32
CA ALA A 590 -5.87 19.01 -6.89
C ALA A 590 -5.29 20.42 -6.67
N VAL A 591 -4.01 20.49 -6.32
CA VAL A 591 -3.29 21.74 -6.04
C VAL A 591 -1.97 21.79 -6.81
N GLY A 592 -1.42 22.99 -7.01
CA GLY A 592 -0.13 23.20 -7.68
C GLY A 592 0.06 22.36 -8.96
N ALA A 593 1.14 21.57 -9.01
CA ALA A 593 1.49 20.74 -10.16
C ALA A 593 0.43 19.67 -10.50
N GLU A 594 -0.36 19.21 -9.53
CA GLU A 594 -1.40 18.21 -9.78
C GLU A 594 -2.48 18.74 -10.72
N ARG A 595 -2.82 20.03 -10.65
CA ARG A 595 -3.76 20.65 -11.59
C ARG A 595 -3.26 20.53 -13.02
N ALA A 596 -1.98 20.82 -13.22
CA ALA A 596 -1.33 20.66 -14.53
C ALA A 596 -1.32 19.20 -14.98
N TRP A 597 -1.06 18.25 -14.08
CA TRP A 597 -1.11 16.82 -14.38
C TRP A 597 -2.51 16.37 -14.78
N THR A 598 -3.56 16.80 -14.06
CA THR A 598 -4.95 16.49 -14.41
C THR A 598 -5.27 16.97 -15.83
N HIS A 599 -4.85 18.18 -16.19
CA HIS A 599 -5.07 18.71 -17.54
C HIS A 599 -4.24 18.00 -18.62
N ALA A 600 -2.98 17.64 -18.31
CA ALA A 600 -2.08 16.99 -19.26
C ALA A 600 -2.34 15.48 -19.42
N GLY A 601 -2.92 14.84 -18.41
CA GLY A 601 -3.01 13.39 -18.29
C GLY A 601 -1.72 12.73 -17.80
N THR A 602 -0.70 13.48 -17.39
CA THR A 602 0.59 12.87 -17.03
C THR A 602 1.30 13.67 -15.96
N ALA A 603 2.07 12.98 -15.11
CA ALA A 603 3.00 13.62 -14.19
C ALA A 603 4.22 14.26 -14.90
N ARG A 604 4.47 13.91 -16.17
CA ARG A 604 5.60 14.45 -16.94
C ARG A 604 5.48 15.96 -17.08
N GLU A 605 6.55 16.66 -16.75
CA GLU A 605 6.67 18.08 -17.09
C GLU A 605 6.66 18.25 -18.61
N PRO A 606 5.94 19.25 -19.15
CA PRO A 606 5.97 19.52 -20.57
C PRO A 606 7.41 19.82 -20.98
N ALA A 607 7.89 19.17 -22.04
CA ALA A 607 9.25 19.38 -22.53
C ALA A 607 9.45 20.88 -22.81
N THR A 608 10.20 21.56 -21.94
CA THR A 608 10.57 22.95 -22.17
C THR A 608 11.40 22.98 -23.44
N SER A 609 10.86 23.59 -24.49
CA SER A 609 11.55 23.86 -25.76
C SER A 609 12.62 24.95 -25.60
N ALA A 610 13.36 24.94 -24.50
CA ALA A 610 14.51 25.80 -24.30
C ALA A 610 15.77 24.96 -24.48
N LYS A 611 16.34 25.00 -25.69
CA LYS A 611 17.78 24.75 -25.85
C LYS A 611 18.50 25.66 -24.85
N PRO A 612 19.48 25.17 -24.06
CA PRO A 612 20.33 26.08 -23.30
C PRO A 612 20.98 27.04 -24.30
N ALA A 613 20.74 28.34 -24.13
CA ALA A 613 21.52 29.34 -24.83
C ALA A 613 23.00 29.09 -24.48
N ARG A 614 23.81 28.92 -25.52
CA ARG A 614 25.23 28.57 -25.45
C ARG A 614 26.05 29.58 -24.68
#